data_AF-A0A8D8NWR4-F1
#
_entry.id   AF-A0A8D8NWR4-F1
#
_cell.length_a   1.000
_cell.length_b   1.000
_cell.length_c   1.000
_cell.angle_alpha   90.00
_cell.angle_beta   90.00
_cell.angle_gamma   90.00
#
_symmetry.space_group_name_H-M   'P 1'
#
loop_
_entity.id
_entity.type
_entity.pdbx_description
1 polymer ?
#
loop_
_entity_poly.entity_id
_entity_poly.type
_entity_poly.pdbx_seq_one_letter_code
_entity_poly.pdbx_strand_id
1 'polypeptide(L)'
;PPPPHPMVHPGVTCDGCDGPVAGTRYKCTVCPDYDLCPTCQSKGLHKEHALLPIFHPMANVFEWLPRGKFWRKMRHCMWAQAQAQNQAQNQPQPGPSGAQQNQDAPENP
;
A
#
# COMPACT_ATOMS: atom_id res chain seq x y z
N PRO A 1 37.42 1.10 5.54
CA PRO A 1 37.38 2.04 4.40
C PRO A 1 35.94 2.51 4.21
N PRO A 2 35.67 3.81 3.97
CA PRO A 2 34.35 4.21 3.50
C PRO A 2 34.05 3.48 2.17
N PRO A 3 32.78 3.16 1.89
CA PRO A 3 32.41 2.56 0.62
C PRO A 3 32.89 3.46 -0.54
N PRO A 4 33.31 2.89 -1.68
CA PRO A 4 33.84 3.64 -2.82
C PRO A 4 32.82 4.57 -3.48
N HIS A 5 31.55 4.47 -3.08
CA HIS A 5 30.46 5.25 -3.63
C HIS A 5 29.60 5.83 -2.49
N PRO A 6 29.25 7.13 -2.54
CA PRO A 6 28.34 7.72 -1.56
C PRO A 6 26.98 7.02 -1.66
N MET A 7 26.43 6.58 -0.52
CA MET A 7 25.10 5.99 -0.47
C MET A 7 24.06 7.01 -0.94
N VAL A 8 23.22 6.63 -1.90
CA VAL A 8 22.15 7.48 -2.43
C VAL A 8 20.88 7.27 -1.60
N HIS A 9 20.17 8.35 -1.29
CA HIS A 9 18.84 8.31 -0.68
C HIS A 9 17.78 8.09 -1.77
N PRO A 10 17.21 6.87 -1.93
CA PRO A 10 16.22 6.61 -2.96
C PRO A 10 14.94 7.39 -2.71
N GLY A 11 14.36 7.97 -3.77
CA GLY A 11 13.12 8.75 -3.69
C GLY A 11 13.26 10.12 -3.02
N VAL A 12 14.49 10.60 -2.81
CA VAL A 12 14.76 11.94 -2.27
C VAL A 12 15.52 12.76 -3.31
N THR A 13 15.02 13.95 -3.59
CA THR A 13 15.62 14.92 -4.50
C THR A 13 16.11 16.12 -3.70
N CYS A 14 17.22 16.72 -4.13
CA CYS A 14 17.73 17.95 -3.55
C CYS A 14 16.97 19.16 -4.11
N ASP A 15 16.30 19.96 -3.27
CA ASP A 15 15.58 21.16 -3.70
C ASP A 15 16.49 22.29 -4.21
N GLY A 16 17.80 22.22 -3.91
CA GLY A 16 18.77 23.22 -4.35
C GLY A 16 19.36 22.98 -5.74
N CYS A 17 19.31 21.74 -6.25
CA CYS A 17 19.93 21.39 -7.53
C CYS A 17 19.15 20.35 -8.35
N ASP A 18 17.95 19.98 -7.91
CA ASP A 18 17.04 19.00 -8.53
C ASP A 18 17.68 17.62 -8.81
N GLY A 19 18.77 17.32 -8.10
CA GLY A 19 19.58 16.11 -8.29
C GLY A 19 19.37 15.08 -7.19
N PRO A 20 19.90 13.86 -7.36
CA PRO A 20 19.84 12.83 -6.33
C PRO A 20 20.68 13.24 -5.10
N VAL A 21 20.19 12.90 -3.92
CA VAL A 21 20.93 13.12 -2.68
C VAL A 21 21.87 11.93 -2.43
N ALA A 22 23.16 12.12 -2.74
CA ALA A 22 24.22 11.16 -2.48
C ALA A 22 25.07 11.59 -1.26
N GLY A 23 25.27 10.69 -0.30
CA GLY A 23 25.93 10.98 0.97
C GLY A 23 24.93 11.43 2.04
N THR A 24 25.30 12.43 2.84
CA THR A 24 24.42 12.95 3.91
C THR A 24 23.25 13.74 3.33
N ARG A 25 22.02 13.30 3.63
CA ARG A 25 20.80 14.08 3.38
C ARG A 25 20.62 15.13 4.47
N TYR A 26 20.34 16.37 4.10
CA TYR A 26 20.04 17.45 5.04
C TYR A 26 18.57 17.82 4.93
N LYS A 27 17.76 17.36 5.88
CA LYS A 27 16.32 17.64 5.90
C LYS A 27 16.04 18.89 6.73
N CYS A 28 15.27 19.84 6.20
CA CYS A 28 14.79 20.96 7.00
C CYS A 28 13.82 20.48 8.09
N THR A 29 13.98 20.98 9.31
CA THR A 29 13.07 20.66 10.42
C THR A 29 11.82 21.54 10.46
N VAL A 30 11.77 22.59 9.64
CA VAL A 30 10.68 23.58 9.61
C VAL A 30 9.87 23.47 8.33
N CYS A 31 10.54 23.39 7.18
CA CYS A 31 9.88 23.32 5.89
C CYS A 31 9.35 21.90 5.60
N PRO A 32 8.13 21.78 5.05
CA PRO A 32 7.63 20.51 4.57
C PRO A 32 8.45 20.08 3.35
N ASP A 33 8.84 18.81 3.34
CA ASP A 33 9.52 18.16 2.20
C ASP A 33 10.78 18.85 1.64
N TYR A 34 11.47 19.66 2.43
CA TYR A 34 12.69 20.33 2.00
C TYR A 34 13.95 19.53 2.38
N ASP A 35 14.78 19.22 1.39
CA ASP A 35 15.93 18.34 1.47
C ASP A 35 17.09 18.85 0.61
N LEU A 36 18.30 18.86 1.19
CA LEU A 36 19.52 19.30 0.51
C LEU A 36 20.57 18.18 0.46
N CYS A 37 21.32 18.14 -0.63
CA CYS A 37 22.55 17.35 -0.73
C CYS A 37 23.72 18.05 -0.01
N PRO A 38 24.83 17.34 0.27
CA PRO A 38 26.00 17.92 0.93
C PRO A 38 26.59 19.12 0.19
N THR A 39 26.54 19.10 -1.14
CA THR A 39 27.03 20.20 -1.98
C THR A 39 26.17 21.46 -1.85
N CYS A 40 24.84 21.32 -1.80
CA CYS A 40 23.94 22.46 -1.64
C CYS A 40 23.96 23.01 -0.21
N GLN A 41 24.06 22.13 0.78
CA GLN A 41 24.24 22.53 2.18
C GLN A 41 25.55 23.32 2.37
N SER A 42 26.66 22.87 1.78
CA SER A 42 27.97 23.52 1.94
C SER A 42 28.07 24.86 1.21
N LYS A 43 27.35 25.02 0.09
CA LYS A 43 27.09 26.33 -0.55
C LYS A 43 26.27 27.27 0.34
N GLY A 44 25.63 26.73 1.38
CA GLY A 44 24.88 27.51 2.31
C GLY A 44 23.49 27.88 1.81
N LEU A 45 22.86 27.00 1.05
CA LEU A 45 21.45 27.11 0.72
C LEU A 45 20.61 26.81 1.97
N HIS A 46 19.51 27.55 2.14
CA HIS A 46 18.53 27.35 3.21
C HIS A 46 19.11 27.41 4.64
N LYS A 47 19.85 28.47 4.97
CA LYS A 47 20.46 28.67 6.31
C LYS A 47 19.50 29.24 7.35
N GLU A 48 18.34 29.73 6.92
CA GLU A 48 17.32 30.33 7.78
C GLU A 48 16.68 29.31 8.75
N HIS A 49 16.75 28.02 8.43
CA HIS A 49 16.20 26.94 9.24
C HIS A 49 17.26 25.90 9.62
N ALA A 50 17.02 25.21 10.73
CA ALA A 50 17.84 24.08 11.14
C ALA A 50 17.68 22.90 10.16
N LEU A 51 18.82 22.34 9.75
CA LEU A 51 18.91 21.18 8.88
C LEU A 51 19.35 19.95 9.71
N LEU A 52 18.56 18.88 9.67
CA LEU A 52 18.88 17.60 10.31
C LEU A 52 19.71 16.72 9.33
N PRO A 53 20.93 16.30 9.71
CA PRO A 53 21.71 15.36 8.91
C PRO A 53 21.20 13.92 9.06
N ILE A 54 20.98 13.24 7.94
CA ILE A 54 20.56 11.84 7.84
C ILE A 54 21.61 11.12 7.00
N PHE A 55 22.39 10.24 7.63
CA PHE A 55 23.56 9.61 6.99
C PHE A 55 23.26 8.30 6.25
N HIS A 56 22.16 7.63 6.61
CA HIS A 56 21.79 6.35 6.01
C HIS A 56 20.47 6.51 5.25
N PRO A 57 20.36 5.94 4.03
CA PRO A 57 19.10 5.87 3.33
C PRO A 57 18.13 5.03 4.15
N MET A 58 17.17 5.69 4.79
CA MET A 58 16.08 5.01 5.49
C MET A 58 15.14 4.42 4.44
N ALA A 59 15.51 3.25 3.91
CA ALA A 59 14.72 2.52 2.93
C ALA A 59 13.36 2.07 3.50
N ASN A 60 13.13 2.17 4.82
CA ASN A 60 11.97 1.58 5.46
C ASN A 60 11.51 2.32 6.74
N VAL A 61 11.06 3.57 6.61
CA VAL A 61 10.31 4.23 7.71
C VAL A 61 8.99 3.50 8.04
N PHE A 62 8.49 2.64 7.14
CA PHE A 62 7.29 1.81 7.36
C PHE A 62 7.56 0.47 8.06
N GLU A 63 8.83 0.06 8.21
CA GLU A 63 9.19 -1.20 8.87
C GLU A 63 9.44 -1.02 10.38
N TRP A 64 9.57 0.24 10.85
CA TRP A 64 9.75 0.60 12.25
C TRP A 64 8.61 1.42 12.88
N LEU A 65 7.53 1.72 12.15
CA LEU A 65 6.27 2.01 12.83
C LEU A 65 5.71 0.69 13.36
N PRO A 66 5.46 0.51 14.66
CA PRO A 66 4.64 -0.59 15.17
C PRO A 66 3.16 -0.34 14.81
N ARG A 67 2.85 0.04 13.57
CA ARG A 67 1.49 0.17 13.05
C ARG A 67 1.06 -1.17 12.47
N GLY A 68 0.59 -2.02 13.37
CA GLY A 68 -0.60 -2.80 13.13
C GLY A 68 -0.45 -4.00 12.21
N LYS A 69 0.24 -5.04 12.69
CA LYS A 69 0.01 -6.43 12.24
C LYS A 69 -1.44 -6.93 12.47
N PHE A 70 -2.34 -6.08 13.00
CA PHE A 70 -3.75 -6.39 13.28
C PHE A 70 -4.71 -6.09 12.10
N TRP A 71 -4.41 -5.15 11.20
CA TRP A 71 -5.36 -4.74 10.13
C TRP A 71 -5.07 -5.34 8.74
N ARG A 72 -3.98 -6.11 8.57
CA ARG A 72 -3.75 -6.87 7.33
C ARG A 72 -4.63 -8.13 7.21
N LYS A 73 -5.17 -8.64 8.31
CA LYS A 73 -6.04 -9.84 8.31
C LYS A 73 -7.53 -9.52 8.07
N MET A 74 -7.94 -8.26 8.24
CA MET A 74 -9.34 -7.85 8.05
C MET A 74 -9.70 -7.47 6.59
N ARG A 75 -8.72 -7.33 5.69
CA ARG A 75 -8.98 -7.07 4.25
C ARG A 75 -9.01 -8.33 3.37
N HIS A 76 -8.67 -9.51 3.91
CA HIS A 76 -8.73 -10.78 3.14
C HIS A 76 -9.88 -11.72 3.54
N CYS A 77 -10.62 -11.48 4.63
CA CYS A 77 -11.80 -12.28 4.95
C CYS A 77 -13.10 -11.82 4.26
N MET A 78 -13.18 -10.57 3.76
CA MET A 78 -14.40 -10.09 3.09
C MET A 78 -14.51 -10.47 1.61
N TRP A 79 -13.48 -11.08 1.01
CA TRP A 79 -13.57 -11.64 -0.35
C TRP A 79 -13.87 -13.15 -0.38
N ALA A 80 -13.99 -13.79 0.79
CA ALA A 80 -14.44 -15.18 0.90
C ALA A 80 -15.94 -15.32 1.17
N GLN A 81 -16.68 -14.21 1.34
CA GLN A 81 -18.13 -14.24 1.56
C GLN A 81 -18.96 -13.87 0.32
N ALA A 82 -18.35 -13.32 -0.72
CA ALA A 82 -19.05 -12.96 -1.96
C ALA A 82 -19.23 -14.15 -2.94
N GLN A 83 -18.63 -15.32 -2.68
CA GLN A 83 -18.82 -16.52 -3.52
C GLN A 83 -19.73 -17.58 -2.90
N ALA A 84 -20.06 -17.49 -1.60
CA ALA A 84 -20.93 -18.46 -0.94
C ALA A 84 -22.43 -18.26 -1.25
N GLN A 85 -22.84 -17.11 -1.77
CA GLN A 85 -24.25 -16.83 -2.06
C GLN A 85 -24.71 -17.30 -3.46
N ASN A 86 -23.79 -17.54 -4.40
CA ASN A 86 -24.19 -17.94 -5.76
C ASN A 86 -24.44 -19.45 -5.92
N GLN A 87 -24.00 -20.29 -4.97
CA GLN A 87 -24.21 -21.75 -5.05
C GLN A 87 -25.50 -22.24 -4.36
N ALA A 88 -26.19 -21.38 -3.59
CA ALA A 88 -27.40 -21.79 -2.86
C ALA A 88 -28.69 -21.81 -3.71
N GLN A 89 -28.67 -21.36 -4.97
CA GLN A 89 -29.85 -21.35 -5.85
C GLN A 89 -29.94 -22.53 -6.83
N ASN A 90 -28.98 -23.47 -6.81
CA ASN A 90 -28.97 -24.56 -7.79
C ASN A 90 -28.90 -25.97 -7.17
N GLN A 91 -29.59 -26.20 -6.04
CA GLN A 91 -29.87 -27.56 -5.59
C GLN A 91 -31.26 -28.03 -6.08
N PRO A 92 -31.36 -29.15 -6.81
CA PRO A 92 -32.62 -29.85 -7.04
C PRO A 92 -33.13 -30.45 -5.72
N GLN A 93 -34.38 -30.16 -5.37
CA GLN A 93 -35.08 -30.76 -4.23
C GLN A 93 -35.40 -32.25 -4.50
N PRO A 94 -35.13 -33.19 -3.60
CA PRO A 94 -35.71 -34.53 -3.66
C PRO A 94 -37.13 -34.48 -3.06
N GLY A 95 -38.15 -34.55 -3.92
CA GLY A 95 -39.56 -34.68 -3.49
C GLY A 95 -39.90 -36.14 -3.13
N PRO A 96 -40.75 -36.39 -2.11
CA PRO A 96 -41.09 -37.74 -1.68
C PRO A 96 -42.16 -38.39 -2.57
N SER A 97 -42.10 -39.72 -2.65
CA SER A 97 -43.06 -40.59 -3.32
C SER A 97 -44.48 -40.48 -2.74
N GLY A 98 -45.48 -40.46 -3.62
CA GLY A 98 -46.88 -40.66 -3.26
C GLY A 98 -47.82 -40.44 -4.45
N ALA A 99 -48.53 -41.51 -4.83
CA ALA A 99 -49.44 -41.62 -5.95
C ALA A 99 -50.52 -40.52 -6.05
N GLN A 100 -51.03 -40.24 -7.26
CA GLN A 100 -52.34 -40.74 -7.74
C GLN A 100 -52.95 -39.89 -8.90
N GLN A 101 -53.12 -40.56 -10.06
CA GLN A 101 -54.27 -40.55 -10.98
C GLN A 101 -54.78 -39.26 -11.70
N ASN A 102 -54.52 -39.26 -13.02
CA ASN A 102 -55.49 -39.29 -14.15
C ASN A 102 -56.46 -38.12 -14.46
N GLN A 103 -56.59 -37.84 -15.77
CA GLN A 103 -57.77 -37.36 -16.54
C GLN A 103 -58.10 -35.84 -16.40
N ASP A 104 -58.45 -35.04 -17.42
CA ASP A 104 -58.84 -35.18 -18.83
C ASP A 104 -58.61 -33.84 -19.55
N ALA A 105 -58.40 -33.86 -20.87
CA ALA A 105 -58.55 -32.69 -21.75
C ALA A 105 -60.05 -32.37 -21.97
N PRO A 106 -60.45 -31.17 -22.46
CA PRO A 106 -60.50 -31.01 -23.92
C PRO A 106 -60.25 -29.58 -24.47
N GLU A 107 -60.00 -29.60 -25.79
CA GLU A 107 -60.13 -28.62 -26.87
C GLU A 107 -60.69 -27.19 -26.67
N ASN A 108 -59.90 -26.22 -27.17
CA ASN A 108 -60.20 -25.19 -28.20
C ASN A 108 -61.36 -24.19 -27.95
N PRO A 109 -61.63 -23.16 -28.81
CA PRO A 109 -61.25 -22.89 -30.21
C PRO A 109 -60.08 -21.92 -30.46
#